data_AF-A0A822IMC4-F1
#
_entry.id   AF-A0A822IMC4-F1
#
_cell.length_a   1.000
_cell.length_b   1.000
_cell.length_c   1.000
_cell.angle_alpha   90.00
_cell.angle_beta   90.00
_cell.angle_gamma   90.00
#
_symmetry.space_group_name_H-M   'P 1'
#
loop_
_entity.id
_entity.type
_entity.pdbx_description
1 polymer ?
#
loop_
_entity_poly.entity_id
_entity_poly.type
_entity_poly.pdbx_seq_one_letter_code
_entity_poly.pdbx_strand_id
1 'polypeptide(L)'
;MKICNFNKSIVVGLMIWMSLSIVLGSAGTLTSVKVAAAPIIDGTPEALWNQATAMTVNVAGGANMGSHVVTLKSIYTDDSVYFLAAWNDPTESLRREPWVKQANNTWQQLKDPDDKGGDNNKYYEDKFAQIWNINSPGFDTTGCFSTCHAGETGKSFGNKYTANPGEMADIWHAKLVRTNPSGYIDDQYLDSTRYDKDNAPDAGRKSDPGLVPYYTNINAAGTAPNFTSADQPAPPYWIIDAQKQPFMDTYMANDEIAAIIARPPDGDRANIMARAVYADGTWTMEYGRKLTTGSQYDVQFSDMKKEYSFGTAIFDNAQVRHSFETGVSKLVFAAQATPTPISTSTQTPAETAKAPAFEALLAILALLAALLVKRR
;
A
#
# COMPACT_ATOMS: atom_id res chain seq x y z
N MET A 1 -11.52 -30.72 -70.18
CA MET A 1 -10.15 -30.20 -70.44
C MET A 1 -9.98 -28.92 -69.63
N LYS A 2 -8.84 -28.80 -68.95
CA LYS A 2 -8.38 -27.75 -68.00
C LYS A 2 -8.90 -27.80 -66.56
N ILE A 3 -7.95 -28.23 -65.73
CA ILE A 3 -7.78 -28.16 -64.29
C ILE A 3 -7.60 -26.70 -63.85
N CYS A 4 -8.10 -26.33 -62.67
CA CYS A 4 -7.40 -25.39 -61.77
C CYS A 4 -7.86 -25.58 -60.32
N ASN A 5 -6.91 -25.49 -59.39
CA ASN A 5 -6.95 -25.93 -58.00
C ASN A 5 -7.28 -24.80 -56.98
N PHE A 6 -7.49 -25.24 -55.73
CA PHE A 6 -7.29 -24.56 -54.43
C PHE A 6 -8.41 -23.57 -53.99
N ASN A 7 -8.88 -23.55 -52.74
CA ASN A 7 -8.16 -23.71 -51.47
C ASN A 7 -9.01 -24.33 -50.35
N LYS A 8 -8.40 -25.20 -49.54
CA LYS A 8 -8.89 -25.61 -48.22
C LYS A 8 -8.46 -24.56 -47.20
N SER A 9 -9.38 -23.76 -46.67
CA SER A 9 -9.12 -22.97 -45.47
C SER A 9 -9.51 -23.79 -44.25
N ILE A 10 -8.48 -24.29 -43.56
CA ILE A 10 -8.61 -24.85 -42.21
C ILE A 10 -8.88 -23.67 -41.26
N VAL A 11 -10.07 -23.66 -40.65
CA VAL A 11 -10.36 -22.77 -39.53
C VAL A 11 -9.67 -23.36 -38.31
N VAL A 12 -8.48 -22.86 -37.98
CA VAL A 12 -7.85 -23.11 -36.69
C VAL A 12 -8.58 -22.24 -35.68
N GLY A 13 -9.49 -22.83 -34.91
CA GLY A 13 -10.07 -22.20 -33.74
C GLY A 13 -8.98 -21.99 -32.69
N LEU A 14 -8.56 -20.74 -32.50
CA LEU A 14 -7.69 -20.36 -31.41
C LEU A 14 -8.50 -20.42 -30.11
N MET A 15 -8.54 -21.59 -29.45
CA MET A 15 -9.00 -21.70 -28.07
C MET A 15 -7.98 -20.96 -27.20
N ILE A 16 -8.28 -19.70 -26.88
CA ILE A 16 -7.58 -18.96 -25.84
C ILE A 16 -7.97 -19.63 -24.52
N TRP A 17 -7.10 -20.52 -24.05
CA TRP A 17 -7.17 -21.06 -22.70
C TRP A 17 -6.78 -19.91 -21.77
N MET A 18 -7.80 -19.19 -21.27
CA MET A 18 -7.64 -18.30 -20.13
C MET A 18 -7.29 -19.20 -18.94
N SER A 19 -6.00 -19.41 -18.72
CA SER A 19 -5.50 -19.95 -17.46
C SER A 19 -5.87 -18.94 -16.39
N LEU A 20 -6.98 -19.20 -15.71
CA LEU A 20 -7.30 -18.55 -14.45
C LEU A 20 -6.24 -19.04 -13.46
N SER A 21 -5.11 -18.35 -13.41
CA SER A 21 -4.14 -18.52 -12.34
C SER A 21 -4.85 -18.15 -11.07
N ILE A 22 -5.29 -19.16 -10.32
CA ILE A 22 -5.67 -18.99 -8.93
C ILE A 22 -4.41 -18.50 -8.24
N VAL A 23 -4.34 -17.20 -8.00
CA VAL A 23 -3.33 -16.62 -7.11
C VAL A 23 -3.66 -17.19 -5.73
N LEU A 24 -2.93 -18.23 -5.33
CA LEU A 24 -2.92 -18.70 -3.95
C LEU A 24 -2.62 -17.49 -3.06
N GLY A 25 -3.41 -17.30 -2.01
CA GLY A 25 -3.26 -16.19 -1.07
C GLY A 25 -1.81 -16.08 -0.56
N SER A 26 -1.29 -14.85 -0.47
CA SER A 26 0.12 -14.58 -0.16
C SER A 26 0.42 -14.54 1.34
N ALA A 27 -0.40 -15.20 2.16
CA ALA A 27 -0.12 -15.36 3.57
C ALA A 27 1.30 -15.94 3.72
N GLY A 28 2.14 -15.26 4.50
CA GLY A 28 3.55 -15.60 4.60
C GLY A 28 4.18 -15.10 5.89
N THR A 29 5.49 -15.32 6.00
CA THR A 29 6.28 -14.94 7.18
C THR A 29 7.18 -13.76 6.86
N LEU A 30 6.88 -12.61 7.46
CA LEU A 30 7.75 -11.45 7.49
C LEU A 30 8.76 -11.63 8.61
N THR A 31 10.05 -11.70 8.28
CA THR A 31 11.12 -11.79 9.28
C THR A 31 11.66 -10.40 9.59
N SER A 32 11.52 -9.96 10.84
CA SER A 32 12.19 -8.76 11.34
C SER A 32 13.60 -9.11 11.80
N VAL A 33 14.62 -8.53 11.15
CA VAL A 33 16.02 -8.82 11.46
C VAL A 33 16.60 -7.74 12.39
N LYS A 34 17.33 -8.16 13.41
CA LYS A 34 17.96 -7.22 14.35
C LYS A 34 19.04 -6.39 13.65
N VAL A 35 19.01 -5.07 13.87
CA VAL A 35 20.01 -4.12 13.39
C VAL A 35 20.55 -3.27 14.55
N ALA A 36 21.75 -2.72 14.37
CA ALA A 36 22.42 -1.94 15.42
C ALA A 36 21.88 -0.50 15.55
N ALA A 37 21.28 0.05 14.50
CA ALA A 37 20.76 1.41 14.47
C ALA A 37 19.41 1.44 13.74
N ALA A 38 18.55 2.37 14.15
CA ALA A 38 17.27 2.64 13.50
C ALA A 38 17.48 3.21 12.08
N PRO A 39 16.57 2.92 11.13
CA PRO A 39 16.51 3.62 9.86
C PRO A 39 16.08 5.08 10.07
N ILE A 40 16.36 5.94 9.09
CA ILE A 40 15.72 7.25 9.02
C ILE A 40 14.36 7.04 8.37
N ILE A 41 13.27 7.46 9.02
CA ILE A 41 11.92 7.36 8.44
C ILE A 41 11.70 8.57 7.54
N ASP A 42 12.09 8.47 6.26
CA ASP A 42 11.92 9.54 5.27
C ASP A 42 11.30 9.07 3.94
N GLY A 43 11.01 7.78 3.81
CA GLY A 43 10.42 7.16 2.62
C GLY A 43 11.44 6.81 1.55
N THR A 44 12.74 6.99 1.81
CA THR A 44 13.85 6.70 0.91
C THR A 44 14.71 5.57 1.48
N PRO A 45 14.41 4.30 1.18
CA PRO A 45 15.06 3.18 1.82
C PRO A 45 16.58 3.16 1.59
N GLU A 46 17.33 3.21 2.70
CA GLU A 46 18.78 3.10 2.69
C GLU A 46 19.31 1.64 2.64
N ALA A 47 20.62 1.49 2.53
CA ALA A 47 21.28 0.17 2.44
C ALA A 47 21.00 -0.76 3.63
N LEU A 48 20.58 -0.23 4.78
CA LEU A 48 20.18 -0.98 5.96
C LEU A 48 19.09 -2.01 5.63
N TRP A 49 18.12 -1.65 4.79
CA TRP A 49 17.02 -2.53 4.37
C TRP A 49 17.46 -3.72 3.51
N ASN A 50 18.70 -3.75 3.02
CA ASN A 50 19.23 -4.93 2.32
C ASN A 50 19.52 -6.10 3.26
N GLN A 51 19.56 -5.87 4.57
CA GLN A 51 19.71 -6.93 5.58
C GLN A 51 18.40 -7.70 5.81
N ALA A 52 17.25 -7.14 5.43
CA ALA A 52 15.95 -7.77 5.58
C ALA A 52 15.49 -8.42 4.27
N THR A 53 14.98 -9.64 4.38
CA THR A 53 14.34 -10.36 3.27
C THR A 53 12.97 -9.74 2.99
N ALA A 54 12.72 -9.47 1.71
CA ALA A 54 11.43 -9.01 1.25
C ALA A 54 10.39 -10.14 1.30
N MET A 55 9.22 -9.84 1.86
CA MET A 55 8.00 -10.61 1.73
C MET A 55 7.08 -9.94 0.72
N THR A 56 6.38 -10.72 -0.10
CA THR A 56 5.39 -10.20 -1.03
C THR A 56 3.99 -10.52 -0.54
N VAL A 57 3.12 -9.51 -0.52
CA VAL A 57 1.70 -9.61 -0.18
C VAL A 57 0.85 -9.19 -1.37
N ASN A 58 0.03 -10.11 -1.89
CA ASN A 58 -0.94 -9.84 -2.95
C ASN A 58 -2.26 -9.43 -2.30
N VAL A 59 -2.78 -8.26 -2.67
CA VAL A 59 -4.08 -7.76 -2.20
C VAL A 59 -5.04 -7.60 -3.38
N ALA A 60 -6.34 -7.85 -3.16
CA ALA A 60 -7.37 -7.76 -4.21
C ALA A 60 -8.75 -7.31 -3.68
N GLY A 61 -9.67 -6.94 -4.58
CA GLY A 61 -11.09 -6.67 -4.31
C GLY A 61 -11.52 -5.21 -4.13
N GLY A 62 -10.56 -4.27 -4.06
CA GLY A 62 -10.83 -2.85 -3.82
C GLY A 62 -11.53 -2.13 -4.98
N ALA A 63 -11.85 -0.85 -4.79
CA ALA A 63 -12.22 0.03 -5.89
C ALA A 63 -11.01 0.32 -6.80
N ASN A 64 -11.27 0.95 -7.95
CA ASN A 64 -10.26 1.36 -8.94
C ASN A 64 -9.36 0.19 -9.38
N MET A 65 -8.04 0.33 -9.39
CA MET A 65 -7.09 -0.75 -9.70
C MET A 65 -6.93 -1.67 -8.50
N GLY A 66 -8.04 -2.23 -8.02
CA GLY A 66 -8.19 -2.91 -6.73
C GLY A 66 -7.41 -4.22 -6.54
N SER A 67 -6.30 -4.42 -7.28
CA SER A 67 -5.29 -5.43 -7.03
C SER A 67 -3.89 -4.82 -7.06
N HIS A 68 -3.11 -5.08 -6.01
CA HIS A 68 -1.75 -4.58 -5.85
C HIS A 68 -0.82 -5.67 -5.34
N VAL A 69 0.46 -5.51 -5.62
CA VAL A 69 1.55 -6.28 -5.04
C VAL A 69 2.27 -5.38 -4.04
N VAL A 70 2.18 -5.72 -2.76
CA VAL A 70 2.88 -5.04 -1.68
C VAL A 70 4.15 -5.82 -1.37
N THR A 71 5.30 -5.16 -1.35
CA THR A 71 6.54 -5.71 -0.81
C THR A 71 6.76 -5.18 0.59
N LEU A 72 7.01 -6.06 1.56
CA LEU A 72 7.28 -5.73 2.95
C LEU A 72 8.67 -6.19 3.35
N LYS A 73 9.40 -5.35 4.07
CA LYS A 73 10.59 -5.72 4.84
C LYS A 73 10.44 -5.25 6.27
N SER A 74 11.12 -5.91 7.21
CA SER A 74 11.14 -5.45 8.60
C SER A 74 12.54 -5.61 9.21
N ILE A 75 12.90 -4.65 10.04
CA ILE A 75 14.08 -4.64 10.89
C ILE A 75 13.69 -4.15 12.28
N TYR A 76 14.50 -4.46 13.29
CA TYR A 76 14.25 -3.98 14.65
C TYR A 76 15.55 -3.68 15.41
N THR A 77 15.46 -2.74 16.35
CA THR A 77 16.52 -2.39 17.32
C THR A 77 16.22 -3.04 18.67
N ASP A 78 16.90 -2.62 19.73
CA ASP A 78 16.60 -3.11 21.09
C ASP A 78 15.23 -2.66 21.61
N ASP A 79 14.68 -1.57 21.08
CA ASP A 79 13.48 -0.91 21.61
C ASP A 79 12.38 -0.64 20.58
N SER A 80 12.67 -0.77 19.28
CA SER A 80 11.76 -0.38 18.20
C SER A 80 11.74 -1.38 17.04
N VAL A 81 10.60 -1.43 16.35
CA VAL A 81 10.42 -2.19 15.10
C VAL A 81 10.09 -1.23 13.97
N TYR A 82 10.64 -1.54 12.80
CA TYR A 82 10.50 -0.74 11.59
C TYR A 82 10.09 -1.63 10.43
N PHE A 83 9.41 -1.02 9.49
CA PHE A 83 8.88 -1.65 8.31
C PHE A 83 9.13 -0.76 7.09
N LEU A 84 9.39 -1.41 5.97
CA LEU A 84 9.41 -0.80 4.65
C LEU A 84 8.32 -1.47 3.83
N ALA A 85 7.35 -0.70 3.38
CA ALA A 85 6.33 -1.13 2.44
C ALA A 85 6.56 -0.46 1.08
N ALA A 86 6.41 -1.22 0.00
CA ALA A 86 6.36 -0.66 -1.35
C ALA A 86 5.22 -1.30 -2.13
N TRP A 87 4.42 -0.52 -2.86
CA TRP A 87 3.34 -1.05 -3.70
C TRP A 87 3.16 -0.25 -4.98
N ASN A 88 2.75 -0.96 -6.03
CA ASN A 88 2.43 -0.36 -7.31
C ASN A 88 1.13 0.45 -7.20
N ASP A 89 1.16 1.67 -7.71
CA ASP A 89 -0.01 2.53 -7.89
C ASP A 89 0.25 3.40 -9.13
N PRO A 90 -0.52 3.28 -10.20
CA PRO A 90 -0.30 4.09 -11.40
C PRO A 90 -0.87 5.51 -11.31
N THR A 91 -1.57 5.88 -10.23
CA THR A 91 -2.40 7.09 -10.21
C THR A 91 -1.92 8.21 -9.30
N GLU A 92 -1.16 7.92 -8.23
CA GLU A 92 -0.78 8.87 -7.17
C GLU A 92 -1.98 9.71 -6.72
N SER A 93 -3.02 9.04 -6.23
CA SER A 93 -4.26 9.70 -5.91
C SER A 93 -4.14 10.48 -4.61
N LEU A 94 -3.90 11.78 -4.73
CA LEU A 94 -3.83 12.73 -3.62
C LEU A 94 -4.95 13.79 -3.65
N ARG A 95 -5.79 13.79 -4.69
CA ARG A 95 -6.81 14.82 -4.94
C ARG A 95 -8.07 14.64 -4.08
N ARG A 96 -7.89 14.74 -2.76
CA ARG A 96 -8.94 14.51 -1.76
C ARG A 96 -9.90 15.69 -1.65
N GLU A 97 -11.05 15.55 -2.32
CA GLU A 97 -12.20 16.45 -2.25
C GLU A 97 -11.85 17.95 -2.27
N PRO A 98 -10.96 18.44 -3.17
CA PRO A 98 -10.50 19.82 -3.11
C PRO A 98 -11.65 20.82 -3.37
N TRP A 99 -11.46 22.05 -2.90
CA TRP A 99 -12.30 23.19 -3.28
C TRP A 99 -11.87 23.72 -4.64
N VAL A 100 -12.80 23.95 -5.55
CA VAL A 100 -12.53 24.53 -6.88
C VAL A 100 -13.21 25.89 -6.99
N LYS A 101 -12.44 26.90 -7.38
CA LYS A 101 -12.95 28.23 -7.68
C LYS A 101 -13.76 28.19 -8.98
N GLN A 102 -15.01 28.64 -8.93
CA GLN A 102 -15.91 28.67 -10.08
C GLN A 102 -15.81 29.98 -10.85
N ALA A 103 -16.21 29.98 -12.13
CA ALA A 103 -16.18 31.17 -13.00
C ALA A 103 -17.10 32.31 -12.52
N ASN A 104 -18.14 32.01 -11.74
CA ASN A 104 -19.05 32.97 -11.12
C ASN A 104 -18.53 33.49 -9.75
N ASN A 105 -17.25 33.26 -9.43
CA ASN A 105 -16.58 33.59 -8.17
C ASN A 105 -17.05 32.81 -6.92
N THR A 106 -17.88 31.77 -7.04
CA THR A 106 -18.19 30.88 -5.89
C THR A 106 -17.16 29.76 -5.74
N TRP A 107 -17.19 29.06 -4.60
CA TRP A 107 -16.39 27.85 -4.39
C TRP A 107 -17.29 26.60 -4.42
N GLN A 108 -16.75 25.51 -4.95
CA GLN A 108 -17.42 24.22 -4.95
C GLN A 108 -16.44 23.13 -4.54
N GLN A 109 -16.80 22.33 -3.54
CA GLN A 109 -16.02 21.15 -3.20
C GLN A 109 -16.26 20.05 -4.24
N LEU A 110 -15.19 19.43 -4.74
CA LEU A 110 -15.31 18.26 -5.60
C LEU A 110 -15.86 17.08 -4.80
N LYS A 111 -16.78 16.37 -5.44
CA LYS A 111 -17.43 15.17 -4.91
C LYS A 111 -17.48 14.11 -5.97
N ASP A 112 -17.39 12.87 -5.53
CA ASP A 112 -17.67 11.74 -6.41
C ASP A 112 -19.18 11.73 -6.73
N PRO A 113 -19.58 11.88 -8.02
CA PRO A 113 -20.99 11.84 -8.40
C PRO A 113 -21.67 10.48 -8.16
N ASP A 114 -20.87 9.42 -8.06
CA ASP A 114 -21.33 8.06 -7.85
C ASP A 114 -21.42 7.69 -6.36
N ASP A 115 -20.87 8.52 -5.46
CA ASP A 115 -20.98 8.32 -4.01
C ASP A 115 -22.45 8.42 -3.55
N LYS A 116 -22.95 7.34 -2.94
CA LYS A 116 -24.32 7.23 -2.39
C LYS A 116 -24.35 7.18 -0.86
N GLY A 117 -23.25 7.52 -0.17
CA GLY A 117 -23.22 7.59 1.28
C GLY A 117 -21.91 7.16 1.92
N GLY A 118 -20.79 7.77 1.54
CA GLY A 118 -19.48 7.54 2.16
C GLY A 118 -18.61 6.53 1.42
N ASP A 119 -18.76 6.43 0.10
CA ASP A 119 -17.96 5.60 -0.80
C ASP A 119 -17.34 6.42 -1.94
N ASN A 120 -16.76 7.58 -1.60
CA ASN A 120 -16.01 8.38 -2.57
C ASN A 120 -14.78 7.59 -3.06
N ASN A 121 -14.75 7.29 -4.37
CA ASN A 121 -13.65 6.57 -5.01
C ASN A 121 -13.02 7.35 -6.19
N LYS A 122 -13.27 8.66 -6.26
CA LYS A 122 -12.83 9.52 -7.38
C LYS A 122 -11.98 10.71 -6.95
N TYR A 123 -12.40 11.40 -5.90
CA TYR A 123 -11.69 12.54 -5.33
C TYR A 123 -11.35 12.22 -3.89
N TYR A 124 -10.59 11.15 -3.67
CA TYR A 124 -10.17 10.73 -2.35
C TYR A 124 -8.64 10.72 -2.29
N GLU A 125 -8.07 9.76 -1.58
CA GLU A 125 -6.65 9.61 -1.43
C GLU A 125 -6.26 8.14 -1.43
N ASP A 126 -5.00 7.89 -1.76
CA ASP A 126 -4.35 6.60 -1.52
C ASP A 126 -4.10 6.38 -0.04
N LYS A 127 -4.26 5.12 0.37
CA LYS A 127 -4.05 4.70 1.76
C LYS A 127 -3.44 3.31 1.82
N PHE A 128 -2.71 3.10 2.91
CA PHE A 128 -2.19 1.81 3.31
C PHE A 128 -2.74 1.48 4.70
N ALA A 129 -3.09 0.22 4.94
CA ALA A 129 -3.43 -0.24 6.27
C ALA A 129 -2.82 -1.60 6.60
N GLN A 130 -2.43 -1.74 7.87
CA GLN A 130 -2.02 -3.01 8.46
C GLN A 130 -2.83 -3.20 9.74
N ILE A 131 -3.37 -4.41 9.93
CA ILE A 131 -4.13 -4.77 11.13
C ILE A 131 -3.45 -5.96 11.82
N TRP A 132 -3.23 -5.85 13.12
CA TRP A 132 -2.48 -6.79 13.95
C TRP A 132 -3.39 -7.45 14.99
N ASN A 133 -3.24 -8.75 15.18
CA ASN A 133 -3.97 -9.45 16.21
C ASN A 133 -3.41 -9.11 17.60
N ILE A 134 -4.27 -8.66 18.53
CA ILE A 134 -3.91 -8.52 19.94
C ILE A 134 -4.26 -9.82 20.68
N ASN A 135 -5.52 -10.24 20.57
CA ASN A 135 -6.03 -11.40 21.32
C ASN A 135 -7.33 -12.02 20.73
N SER A 136 -7.55 -11.96 19.42
CA SER A 136 -8.67 -12.64 18.75
C SER A 136 -8.23 -13.98 18.13
N PRO A 137 -8.69 -15.14 18.66
CA PRO A 137 -8.32 -16.46 18.10
C PRO A 137 -8.76 -16.67 16.66
N GLY A 138 -9.89 -16.06 16.26
CA GLY A 138 -10.37 -16.13 14.88
C GLY A 138 -9.41 -15.48 13.89
N PHE A 139 -8.75 -14.39 14.30
CA PHE A 139 -7.75 -13.71 13.47
C PHE A 139 -6.54 -14.62 13.19
N ASP A 140 -6.08 -15.40 14.17
CA ASP A 140 -4.93 -16.30 13.94
C ASP A 140 -5.21 -17.39 12.88
N THR A 141 -6.49 -17.66 12.61
CA THR A 141 -6.95 -18.69 11.66
C THR A 141 -7.28 -18.11 10.27
N THR A 142 -8.00 -16.99 10.20
CA THR A 142 -8.51 -16.43 8.93
C THR A 142 -8.08 -14.99 8.67
N GLY A 143 -7.27 -14.41 9.57
CA GLY A 143 -6.66 -13.10 9.40
C GLY A 143 -7.70 -12.00 9.55
N CYS A 144 -7.54 -10.92 8.79
CA CYS A 144 -8.46 -9.79 8.90
C CYS A 144 -9.92 -10.15 8.52
N PHE A 145 -10.16 -11.25 7.81
CA PHE A 145 -11.50 -11.74 7.47
C PHE A 145 -12.31 -12.13 8.71
N SER A 146 -11.67 -12.59 9.79
CA SER A 146 -12.38 -12.92 11.04
C SER A 146 -13.12 -11.72 11.64
N THR A 147 -12.70 -10.52 11.26
CA THR A 147 -13.24 -9.26 11.75
C THR A 147 -14.12 -8.54 10.73
N CYS A 148 -14.26 -9.07 9.52
CA CYS A 148 -14.95 -8.43 8.41
C CYS A 148 -16.40 -8.91 8.31
N HIS A 149 -17.35 -7.98 8.38
CA HIS A 149 -18.79 -8.27 8.33
C HIS A 149 -19.39 -7.58 7.12
N ALA A 150 -19.32 -8.26 5.97
CA ALA A 150 -19.85 -7.77 4.71
C ALA A 150 -21.38 -7.95 4.63
N GLY A 151 -22.06 -7.03 3.96
CA GLY A 151 -23.50 -7.15 3.66
C GLY A 151 -24.44 -6.80 4.81
N GLU A 152 -23.96 -6.17 5.88
CA GLU A 152 -24.83 -5.62 6.93
C GLU A 152 -25.71 -4.48 6.38
N THR A 153 -27.00 -4.49 6.73
CA THR A 153 -27.96 -3.49 6.27
C THR A 153 -27.49 -2.08 6.59
N GLY A 154 -27.41 -1.22 5.57
CA GLY A 154 -26.96 0.17 5.70
C GLY A 154 -25.44 0.37 5.57
N LYS A 155 -24.65 -0.71 5.43
CA LYS A 155 -23.20 -0.67 5.24
C LYS A 155 -22.79 -1.59 4.09
N SER A 156 -22.98 -1.09 2.86
CA SER A 156 -22.82 -1.88 1.62
C SER A 156 -21.41 -2.47 1.43
N PHE A 157 -20.40 -1.89 2.07
CA PHE A 157 -19.01 -2.36 2.03
C PHE A 157 -18.54 -2.99 3.36
N GLY A 158 -19.50 -3.31 4.22
CA GLY A 158 -19.30 -4.00 5.49
C GLY A 158 -18.81 -3.11 6.64
N ASN A 159 -18.76 -3.72 7.81
CA ASN A 159 -18.11 -3.18 9.00
C ASN A 159 -16.96 -4.08 9.44
N LYS A 160 -16.13 -3.55 10.35
CA LYS A 160 -15.16 -4.35 11.07
C LYS A 160 -15.48 -4.36 12.56
N TYR A 161 -15.45 -5.54 13.17
CA TYR A 161 -15.50 -5.76 14.61
C TYR A 161 -15.09 -7.19 14.97
N THR A 162 -14.52 -7.38 16.15
CA THR A 162 -14.14 -8.71 16.65
C THR A 162 -15.37 -9.52 17.09
N ALA A 163 -15.23 -10.84 17.10
CA ALA A 163 -16.35 -11.74 17.34
C ALA A 163 -16.86 -11.63 18.79
N ASN A 164 -15.96 -11.54 19.77
CA ASN A 164 -16.32 -11.64 21.18
C ASN A 164 -15.88 -10.42 21.99
N PRO A 165 -16.63 -10.04 23.04
CA PRO A 165 -16.20 -9.01 24.00
C PRO A 165 -14.81 -9.28 24.57
N GLY A 166 -13.97 -8.25 24.60
CA GLY A 166 -12.60 -8.33 25.08
C GLY A 166 -11.58 -8.76 24.04
N GLU A 167 -12.00 -9.24 22.86
CA GLU A 167 -11.11 -9.42 21.72
C GLU A 167 -10.85 -8.09 21.04
N MET A 168 -9.58 -7.85 20.70
CA MET A 168 -9.12 -6.63 20.04
C MET A 168 -8.12 -6.92 18.93
N ALA A 169 -8.00 -5.95 18.03
CA ALA A 169 -6.93 -5.86 17.04
C ALA A 169 -6.42 -4.42 16.96
N ASP A 170 -5.16 -4.26 16.61
CA ASP A 170 -4.48 -2.97 16.43
C ASP A 170 -4.48 -2.63 14.92
N ILE A 171 -4.79 -1.39 14.54
CA ILE A 171 -4.93 -0.92 13.16
C ILE A 171 -4.03 0.29 12.89
N TRP A 172 -3.05 0.09 12.02
CA TRP A 172 -2.19 1.16 11.52
C TRP A 172 -2.73 1.63 10.17
N HIS A 173 -3.23 2.85 10.08
CA HIS A 173 -3.94 3.35 8.88
C HIS A 173 -3.33 4.63 8.30
N ALA A 174 -2.36 4.46 7.41
CA ALA A 174 -1.71 5.54 6.67
C ALA A 174 -2.70 6.19 5.69
N LYS A 175 -2.84 7.52 5.77
CA LYS A 175 -3.69 8.30 4.87
C LYS A 175 -2.81 9.33 4.17
N LEU A 176 -2.54 9.14 2.87
CA LEU A 176 -1.41 9.84 2.24
C LEU A 176 -1.61 11.36 2.07
N VAL A 177 -2.83 11.86 2.18
CA VAL A 177 -3.11 13.30 2.26
C VAL A 177 -3.24 13.76 3.72
N ARG A 178 -3.78 12.92 4.60
CA ARG A 178 -4.14 13.32 5.97
C ARG A 178 -3.05 13.12 7.02
N THR A 179 -2.17 12.14 6.87
CA THR A 179 -1.19 11.77 7.92
C THR A 179 0.25 11.79 7.41
N ASN A 180 0.50 11.42 6.15
CA ASN A 180 1.83 11.45 5.56
C ASN A 180 2.51 12.84 5.61
N PRO A 181 1.80 13.98 5.40
CA PRO A 181 2.43 15.30 5.51
C PRO A 181 2.94 15.65 6.91
N SER A 182 2.37 15.04 7.95
CA SER A 182 2.78 15.25 9.34
C SER A 182 3.75 14.18 9.87
N GLY A 183 4.06 13.15 9.09
CA GLY A 183 5.06 12.14 9.44
C GLY A 183 4.55 10.99 10.33
N TYR A 184 3.26 10.69 10.28
CA TYR A 184 2.64 9.66 11.13
C TYR A 184 1.70 8.73 10.36
N ILE A 185 1.44 7.57 10.94
CA ILE A 185 0.28 6.74 10.64
C ILE A 185 -0.78 6.99 11.70
N ASP A 186 -2.06 7.00 11.29
CA ASP A 186 -3.16 7.09 12.23
C ASP A 186 -3.29 5.77 13.01
N ASP A 187 -2.98 5.82 14.30
CA ASP A 187 -3.10 4.67 15.21
C ASP A 187 -4.54 4.48 15.66
N GLN A 188 -5.01 3.25 15.51
CA GLN A 188 -6.42 2.89 15.64
C GLN A 188 -6.51 1.48 16.22
N TYR A 189 -7.68 1.14 16.75
CA TYR A 189 -7.93 -0.21 17.21
C TYR A 189 -9.30 -0.72 16.78
N LEU A 190 -9.50 -2.01 16.95
CA LEU A 190 -10.72 -2.73 16.71
C LEU A 190 -11.19 -3.42 17.98
N ASP A 191 -12.47 -3.28 18.30
CA ASP A 191 -13.13 -4.05 19.35
C ASP A 191 -14.39 -4.77 18.82
N SER A 192 -15.15 -5.35 19.74
CA SER A 192 -16.35 -6.13 19.43
C SER A 192 -17.62 -5.27 19.28
N THR A 193 -17.52 -3.94 19.28
CA THR A 193 -18.69 -3.06 19.17
C THR A 193 -19.43 -3.35 17.87
N ARG A 194 -20.72 -3.69 17.98
CA ARG A 194 -21.56 -3.96 16.81
C ARG A 194 -21.98 -2.68 16.13
N TYR A 195 -22.26 -2.79 14.83
CA TYR A 195 -22.80 -1.68 14.08
C TYR A 195 -24.17 -1.27 14.63
N ASP A 196 -24.30 0.01 14.91
CA ASP A 196 -25.56 0.68 15.18
C ASP A 196 -25.51 2.04 14.50
N LYS A 197 -26.49 2.34 13.64
CA LYS A 197 -26.48 3.54 12.81
C LYS A 197 -26.31 4.83 13.63
N ASP A 198 -26.90 4.90 14.82
CA ASP A 198 -27.01 6.14 15.59
C ASP A 198 -26.00 6.20 16.73
N ASN A 199 -25.64 5.05 17.32
CA ASN A 199 -24.78 4.96 18.50
C ASN A 199 -23.37 4.44 18.19
N ALA A 200 -23.21 3.63 17.14
CA ALA A 200 -21.92 3.02 16.76
C ALA A 200 -21.78 2.92 15.22
N PRO A 201 -21.78 4.06 14.50
CA PRO A 201 -21.79 4.06 13.05
C PRO A 201 -20.51 3.48 12.42
N ASP A 202 -19.41 3.41 13.17
CA ASP A 202 -18.13 2.80 12.76
C ASP A 202 -17.92 1.39 13.35
N ALA A 203 -18.96 0.86 14.01
CA ALA A 203 -18.93 -0.43 14.71
C ALA A 203 -17.69 -0.55 15.62
N GLY A 204 -16.87 -1.58 15.41
CA GLY A 204 -15.70 -1.90 16.21
C GLY A 204 -14.48 -1.03 15.92
N ARG A 205 -14.45 -0.27 14.81
CA ARG A 205 -13.31 0.60 14.51
C ARG A 205 -13.31 1.81 15.42
N LYS A 206 -12.19 2.05 16.09
CA LYS A 206 -11.96 3.17 17.01
C LYS A 206 -10.60 3.81 16.70
N SER A 207 -10.36 5.00 17.26
CA SER A 207 -9.04 5.61 17.22
C SER A 207 -8.42 5.55 18.60
N ASP A 208 -7.11 5.44 18.66
CA ASP A 208 -6.37 5.50 19.90
C ASP A 208 -6.52 6.87 20.58
N PRO A 209 -6.44 6.94 21.92
CA PRO A 209 -6.52 8.20 22.64
C PRO A 209 -5.46 9.20 22.16
N GLY A 210 -5.91 10.38 21.74
CA GLY A 210 -5.03 11.43 21.27
C GLY A 210 -5.68 12.34 20.25
N LEU A 211 -4.96 13.40 19.89
CA LEU A 211 -5.39 14.39 18.94
C LEU A 211 -5.55 13.78 17.54
N VAL A 212 -6.69 14.03 16.90
CA VAL A 212 -6.93 13.65 15.50
C VAL A 212 -5.91 14.36 14.59
N PRO A 213 -5.18 13.64 13.71
CA PRO A 213 -4.07 14.20 12.92
C PRO A 213 -4.50 15.09 11.74
N TYR A 214 -5.79 15.41 11.61
CA TYR A 214 -6.30 16.28 10.56
C TYR A 214 -7.69 16.82 10.90
N TYR A 215 -8.13 17.84 10.15
CA TYR A 215 -9.52 18.26 10.09
C TYR A 215 -9.85 18.87 8.72
N THR A 216 -11.14 19.08 8.44
CA THR A 216 -11.62 19.60 7.15
C THR A 216 -11.44 21.11 7.06
N ASN A 217 -10.93 21.58 5.92
CA ASN A 217 -10.80 23.00 5.59
C ASN A 217 -12.12 23.53 5.02
N ILE A 218 -13.10 23.80 5.87
CA ILE A 218 -14.44 24.23 5.47
C ILE A 218 -14.96 25.32 6.40
N ASN A 219 -15.53 26.39 5.85
CA ASN A 219 -16.15 27.44 6.63
C ASN A 219 -17.46 27.00 7.30
N ALA A 220 -17.94 27.75 8.29
CA ALA A 220 -19.15 27.42 9.02
C ALA A 220 -20.42 27.32 8.13
N ALA A 221 -20.42 28.02 6.98
CA ALA A 221 -21.52 27.97 6.01
C ALA A 221 -21.44 26.78 5.05
N GLY A 222 -20.34 26.03 5.03
CA GLY A 222 -20.12 24.92 4.11
C GLY A 222 -19.95 25.34 2.64
N THR A 223 -19.57 26.58 2.37
CA THR A 223 -19.58 27.17 1.01
C THR A 223 -18.20 27.52 0.46
N ALA A 224 -17.16 27.51 1.29
CA ALA A 224 -15.79 27.86 0.92
C ALA A 224 -14.78 27.29 1.94
N PRO A 225 -13.48 27.24 1.61
CA PRO A 225 -12.44 26.93 2.59
C PRO A 225 -12.33 27.99 3.70
N ASN A 226 -11.77 27.58 4.84
CA ASN A 226 -11.48 28.45 5.98
C ASN A 226 -10.04 29.00 5.95
N PHE A 227 -9.13 28.24 5.34
CA PHE A 227 -7.71 28.53 5.33
C PHE A 227 -7.09 28.35 3.94
N THR A 228 -5.95 28.99 3.76
CA THR A 228 -5.01 28.77 2.66
C THR A 228 -3.58 28.63 3.21
N SER A 229 -2.57 28.52 2.36
CA SER A 229 -1.15 28.61 2.70
C SER A 229 -0.36 29.13 1.48
N ALA A 230 0.93 29.44 1.70
CA ALA A 230 1.78 30.02 0.66
C ALA A 230 2.04 29.10 -0.54
N ASP A 231 1.80 27.80 -0.40
CA ASP A 231 1.95 26.76 -1.43
C ASP A 231 0.61 26.39 -2.09
N GLN A 232 -0.48 27.10 -1.82
CA GLN A 232 -1.75 26.96 -2.55
C GLN A 232 -1.82 27.98 -3.70
N PRO A 233 -2.44 27.65 -4.85
CA PRO A 233 -3.37 26.54 -5.10
C PRO A 233 -2.69 25.17 -5.19
N ALA A 234 -3.46 24.11 -4.94
CA ALA A 234 -3.01 22.72 -5.02
C ALA A 234 -2.50 22.35 -6.43
N PRO A 235 -1.52 21.42 -6.53
CA PRO A 235 -0.87 20.68 -5.44
C PRO A 235 0.08 21.54 -4.58
N PRO A 236 0.24 21.23 -3.27
CA PRO A 236 -0.24 20.01 -2.58
C PRO A 236 -1.71 20.04 -2.18
N TYR A 237 -2.31 18.86 -1.99
CA TYR A 237 -3.72 18.66 -1.61
C TYR A 237 -3.98 18.61 -0.09
N TRP A 238 -3.04 19.16 0.69
CA TRP A 238 -3.14 19.38 2.13
C TRP A 238 -2.57 20.76 2.46
N ILE A 239 -2.95 21.29 3.62
CA ILE A 239 -2.29 22.44 4.25
C ILE A 239 -1.76 21.97 5.60
N ILE A 240 -0.49 22.24 5.92
CA ILE A 240 0.04 21.98 7.26
C ILE A 240 -0.54 22.99 8.25
N ASP A 241 -1.05 22.52 9.38
CA ASP A 241 -1.74 23.34 10.36
C ASP A 241 -0.91 24.54 10.84
N ALA A 242 0.39 24.32 11.06
CA ALA A 242 1.34 25.35 11.47
C ALA A 242 1.64 26.40 10.38
N GLN A 243 1.29 26.12 9.12
CA GLN A 243 1.52 26.98 7.96
C GLN A 243 0.24 27.63 7.43
N LYS A 244 -0.92 27.29 8.02
CA LYS A 244 -2.21 27.79 7.55
C LYS A 244 -2.33 29.29 7.77
N GLN A 245 -2.94 29.95 6.81
CA GLN A 245 -3.25 31.37 6.80
C GLN A 245 -4.77 31.54 6.70
N PRO A 246 -5.35 32.62 7.23
CA PRO A 246 -6.77 32.92 7.00
C PRO A 246 -7.09 32.92 5.51
N PHE A 247 -8.22 32.34 5.14
CA PHE A 247 -8.60 32.28 3.73
C PHE A 247 -8.79 33.69 3.15
N MET A 248 -8.07 33.97 2.07
CA MET A 248 -8.20 35.18 1.25
C MET A 248 -8.47 34.75 -0.19
N ASP A 249 -9.59 35.19 -0.74
CA ASP A 249 -10.03 34.75 -2.06
C ASP A 249 -9.35 35.55 -3.18
N THR A 250 -8.11 35.18 -3.48
CA THR A 250 -7.28 35.74 -4.57
C THR A 250 -7.16 34.81 -5.77
N TYR A 251 -8.01 33.78 -5.82
CA TYR A 251 -7.89 32.64 -6.74
C TYR A 251 -8.66 32.87 -8.05
N MET A 252 -8.14 32.28 -9.11
CA MET A 252 -8.74 32.27 -10.44
C MET A 252 -9.66 31.08 -10.63
N ALA A 253 -10.59 31.18 -11.58
CA ALA A 253 -11.47 30.06 -11.91
C ALA A 253 -10.65 28.81 -12.28
N ASN A 254 -11.09 27.66 -11.75
CA ASN A 254 -10.45 26.35 -11.79
C ASN A 254 -9.25 26.15 -10.87
N ASP A 255 -8.82 27.17 -10.10
CA ASP A 255 -7.86 26.95 -9.03
C ASP A 255 -8.44 26.00 -7.98
N GLU A 256 -7.58 25.12 -7.47
CA GLU A 256 -7.92 24.16 -6.43
C GLU A 256 -7.28 24.52 -5.10
N ILE A 257 -8.00 24.34 -4.00
CA ILE A 257 -7.47 24.44 -2.65
C ILE A 257 -7.72 23.14 -1.90
N ALA A 258 -6.71 22.71 -1.15
CA ALA A 258 -6.81 21.56 -0.25
C ALA A 258 -8.03 21.66 0.69
N ALA A 259 -8.78 20.56 0.77
CA ALA A 259 -9.88 20.42 1.73
C ALA A 259 -9.44 19.85 3.09
N ILE A 260 -8.15 19.57 3.28
CA ILE A 260 -7.59 19.00 4.50
C ILE A 260 -6.55 19.93 5.10
N ILE A 261 -6.67 20.15 6.41
CA ILE A 261 -5.59 20.64 7.25
C ILE A 261 -4.97 19.44 7.97
N ALA A 262 -3.68 19.19 7.77
CA ALA A 262 -2.92 18.11 8.39
C ALA A 262 -2.12 18.63 9.58
N ARG A 263 -2.04 17.85 10.67
CA ARG A 263 -1.28 18.18 11.88
C ARG A 263 -0.73 16.91 12.54
N PRO A 264 0.36 17.02 13.32
CA PRO A 264 0.81 15.87 14.10
C PRO A 264 -0.28 15.45 15.13
N PRO A 265 -0.49 14.13 15.33
CA PRO A 265 -1.24 13.63 16.47
C PRO A 265 -0.44 13.81 17.77
N ASP A 266 -1.05 13.47 18.90
CA ASP A 266 -0.39 13.36 20.20
C ASP A 266 -0.84 12.10 20.95
N GLY A 267 -0.25 11.89 22.14
CA GLY A 267 -0.64 10.79 23.01
C GLY A 267 -0.37 9.42 22.39
N ASP A 268 -1.28 8.49 22.66
CA ASP A 268 -1.20 7.10 22.19
C ASP A 268 -1.28 7.03 20.66
N ARG A 269 -2.15 7.85 20.08
CA ARG A 269 -2.36 7.98 18.64
C ARG A 269 -1.12 8.40 17.83
N ALA A 270 -0.07 8.88 18.51
CA ALA A 270 1.18 9.32 17.90
C ALA A 270 2.31 8.28 17.95
N ASN A 271 2.03 7.03 18.37
CA ASN A 271 3.05 6.00 18.55
C ASN A 271 3.77 5.59 17.25
N ILE A 272 3.18 5.84 16.09
CA ILE A 272 3.66 5.34 14.79
C ILE A 272 4.11 6.47 13.88
N MET A 273 5.43 6.59 13.72
CA MET A 273 6.03 7.49 12.76
C MET A 273 6.06 6.84 11.37
N ALA A 274 5.85 7.63 10.33
CA ALA A 274 5.89 7.14 8.96
C ALA A 274 6.17 8.25 7.94
N ARG A 275 6.77 7.87 6.82
CA ARG A 275 6.88 8.72 5.64
C ARG A 275 6.78 7.88 4.38
N ALA A 276 5.92 8.30 3.48
CA ALA A 276 5.72 7.72 2.16
C ALA A 276 6.12 8.70 1.06
N VAL A 277 6.84 8.19 0.06
CA VAL A 277 7.27 8.89 -1.14
C VAL A 277 6.77 8.12 -2.35
N TYR A 278 6.24 8.84 -3.33
CA TYR A 278 5.85 8.27 -4.61
C TYR A 278 6.93 8.56 -5.67
N ALA A 279 7.30 7.53 -6.42
CA ALA A 279 8.17 7.65 -7.57
C ALA A 279 7.87 6.52 -8.57
N ASP A 280 7.83 6.85 -9.86
CA ASP A 280 7.75 5.88 -10.96
C ASP A 280 6.63 4.82 -10.83
N GLY A 281 5.42 5.24 -10.43
CA GLY A 281 4.27 4.34 -10.30
C GLY A 281 4.28 3.49 -9.03
N THR A 282 5.08 3.87 -8.03
CA THR A 282 5.25 3.12 -6.78
C THR A 282 5.25 4.05 -5.58
N TRP A 283 4.45 3.72 -4.58
CA TRP A 283 4.60 4.25 -3.24
C TRP A 283 5.64 3.45 -2.47
N THR A 284 6.57 4.13 -1.81
CA THR A 284 7.53 3.56 -0.86
C THR A 284 7.35 4.23 0.48
N MET A 285 7.10 3.45 1.54
CA MET A 285 6.82 3.96 2.88
C MET A 285 7.69 3.27 3.92
N GLU A 286 8.40 4.06 4.70
CA GLU A 286 9.03 3.63 5.94
C GLU A 286 8.12 4.00 7.10
N TYR A 287 8.00 3.09 8.07
CA TYR A 287 7.22 3.34 9.27
C TYR A 287 7.73 2.50 10.44
N GLY A 288 7.53 3.00 11.66
CA GLY A 288 8.04 2.32 12.84
C GLY A 288 7.51 2.89 14.14
N ARG A 289 7.64 2.08 15.19
CA ARG A 289 7.23 2.41 16.56
C ARG A 289 8.05 1.60 17.56
N LYS A 290 7.87 1.86 18.85
CA LYS A 290 8.46 1.03 19.91
C LYS A 290 7.93 -0.40 19.83
N LEU A 291 8.76 -1.38 20.18
CA LEU A 291 8.36 -2.79 20.31
C LEU A 291 7.21 -2.96 21.31
N THR A 292 7.27 -2.19 22.40
CA THR A 292 6.22 -2.13 23.42
C THR A 292 5.88 -0.67 23.71
N THR A 293 4.61 -0.33 23.58
CA THR A 293 4.09 1.01 23.87
C THR A 293 3.47 1.10 25.26
N GLY A 294 3.05 -0.05 25.81
CA GLY A 294 2.31 -0.12 27.06
C GLY A 294 0.83 0.24 26.91
N SER A 295 0.38 0.61 25.71
CA SER A 295 -1.04 0.79 25.43
C SER A 295 -1.76 -0.55 25.35
N GLN A 296 -2.98 -0.59 25.88
CA GLN A 296 -3.84 -1.77 25.73
C GLN A 296 -4.36 -1.92 24.30
N TYR A 297 -4.43 -0.81 23.53
CA TYR A 297 -4.98 -0.76 22.17
C TYR A 297 -3.98 -1.24 21.11
N ASP A 298 -2.71 -1.37 21.50
CA ASP A 298 -1.61 -1.75 20.64
C ASP A 298 -1.21 -3.21 20.79
N VAL A 299 -0.78 -3.83 19.69
CA VAL A 299 -0.03 -5.09 19.77
C VAL A 299 1.27 -4.87 20.55
N GLN A 300 1.69 -5.82 21.38
CA GLN A 300 2.95 -5.70 22.15
C GLN A 300 3.97 -6.72 21.63
N PHE A 301 5.00 -6.24 20.91
CA PHE A 301 6.10 -7.06 20.38
C PHE A 301 7.16 -7.39 21.46
N SER A 302 6.70 -7.82 22.63
CA SER A 302 7.54 -8.10 23.81
C SER A 302 8.19 -9.49 23.81
N ASP A 303 7.68 -10.43 23.00
CA ASP A 303 8.19 -11.80 22.93
C ASP A 303 8.79 -12.09 21.56
N MET A 304 10.13 -12.07 21.50
CA MET A 304 10.90 -12.33 20.27
C MET A 304 10.74 -13.75 19.72
N LYS A 305 10.14 -14.68 20.49
CA LYS A 305 9.87 -16.06 20.05
C LYS A 305 8.44 -16.26 19.56
N LYS A 306 7.57 -15.26 19.74
CA LYS A 306 6.17 -15.31 19.34
C LYS A 306 6.03 -14.94 17.86
N GLU A 307 5.09 -15.59 17.18
CA GLU A 307 4.58 -15.16 15.88
C GLU A 307 3.43 -14.16 16.07
N TYR A 308 3.46 -13.05 15.34
CA TYR A 308 2.45 -12.00 15.43
C TYR A 308 1.63 -11.95 14.14
N SER A 309 0.34 -12.27 14.23
CA SER A 309 -0.56 -12.26 13.07
C SER A 309 -0.91 -10.86 12.62
N PHE A 310 -0.90 -10.64 11.30
CA PHE A 310 -1.36 -9.39 10.70
C PHE A 310 -2.02 -9.62 9.34
N GLY A 311 -2.67 -8.57 8.83
CA GLY A 311 -3.17 -8.49 7.47
C GLY A 311 -2.92 -7.11 6.86
N THR A 312 -2.74 -7.06 5.54
CA THR A 312 -2.44 -5.83 4.78
C THR A 312 -3.57 -5.43 3.82
N ALA A 313 -3.76 -4.12 3.63
CA ALA A 313 -4.75 -3.56 2.71
C ALA A 313 -4.24 -2.29 2.01
N ILE A 314 -4.64 -2.10 0.74
CA ILE A 314 -4.36 -0.90 -0.06
C ILE A 314 -5.67 -0.29 -0.52
N PHE A 315 -5.77 1.03 -0.44
CA PHE A 315 -6.87 1.81 -1.00
C PHE A 315 -6.29 2.65 -2.14
N ASP A 316 -6.70 2.36 -3.36
CA ASP A 316 -6.43 3.18 -4.55
C ASP A 316 -7.57 4.18 -4.69
N ASN A 317 -7.29 5.46 -4.38
CA ASN A 317 -8.25 6.56 -4.44
C ASN A 317 -9.62 6.24 -3.81
N ALA A 318 -9.67 5.52 -2.68
CA ALA A 318 -10.91 4.91 -2.20
C ALA A 318 -11.23 5.23 -0.73
N GLN A 319 -12.48 5.62 -0.46
CA GLN A 319 -12.92 5.95 0.91
C GLN A 319 -12.99 4.73 1.81
N VAL A 320 -13.69 3.68 1.39
CA VAL A 320 -13.88 2.45 2.20
C VAL A 320 -13.47 1.17 1.48
N ARG A 321 -13.52 1.14 0.14
CA ARG A 321 -13.29 -0.06 -0.68
C ARG A 321 -11.81 -0.36 -0.91
N HIS A 322 -11.16 -0.89 0.12
CA HIS A 322 -9.77 -1.36 -0.01
C HIS A 322 -9.68 -2.73 -0.69
N SER A 323 -8.56 -2.94 -1.37
CA SER A 323 -8.04 -4.27 -1.62
C SER A 323 -7.54 -4.88 -0.31
N PHE A 324 -7.62 -6.20 -0.18
CA PHE A 324 -7.24 -6.90 1.04
C PHE A 324 -6.44 -8.15 0.73
N GLU A 325 -5.56 -8.50 1.67
CA GLU A 325 -4.87 -9.78 1.71
C GLU A 325 -5.85 -10.90 2.07
N THR A 326 -5.73 -12.06 1.40
CA THR A 326 -6.40 -13.30 1.80
C THR A 326 -5.46 -14.18 2.61
N GLY A 327 -5.91 -14.64 3.79
CA GLY A 327 -5.13 -15.46 4.70
C GLY A 327 -4.53 -14.67 5.86
N VAL A 328 -3.49 -15.21 6.50
CA VAL A 328 -2.87 -14.64 7.70
C VAL A 328 -1.37 -14.53 7.51
N SER A 329 -0.85 -13.30 7.44
CA SER A 329 0.58 -13.06 7.50
C SER A 329 1.07 -13.10 8.95
N LYS A 330 2.33 -13.48 9.14
CA LYS A 330 2.99 -13.59 10.45
C LYS A 330 4.26 -12.76 10.46
N LEU A 331 4.46 -11.96 11.49
CA LEU A 331 5.74 -11.35 11.81
C LEU A 331 6.48 -12.26 12.80
N VAL A 332 7.76 -12.52 12.54
CA VAL A 332 8.68 -13.21 13.45
C VAL A 332 9.95 -12.40 13.61
N PHE A 333 10.59 -12.50 14.78
CA PHE A 333 11.86 -11.82 15.07
C PHE A 333 13.02 -12.78 14.92
N ALA A 334 14.08 -12.35 14.23
CA ALA A 334 15.31 -13.08 14.08
C ALA A 334 16.49 -12.24 14.57
N ALA A 335 17.39 -12.87 15.32
CA ALA A 335 18.67 -12.25 15.63
C ALA A 335 19.41 -11.86 14.34
N GLN A 336 20.28 -10.85 14.44
CA GLN A 336 21.08 -10.39 13.30
C GLN A 336 21.76 -11.59 12.65
N ALA A 337 21.63 -11.71 11.31
CA ALA A 337 22.36 -12.72 10.58
C ALA A 337 23.86 -12.54 10.87
N THR A 338 24.50 -13.54 11.46
CA THR A 338 25.96 -13.54 11.57
C THR A 338 26.48 -13.51 10.14
N PRO A 339 27.33 -12.53 9.75
CA PRO A 339 27.95 -12.57 8.44
C PRO A 339 28.61 -13.94 8.31
N THR A 340 28.19 -14.73 7.31
CA THR A 340 28.93 -15.95 7.00
C THR A 340 30.36 -15.49 6.70
N PRO A 341 31.40 -16.03 7.36
CA PRO A 341 32.76 -15.68 7.02
C PRO A 341 32.92 -15.89 5.52
N ILE A 342 33.31 -14.84 4.80
CA ILE A 342 33.69 -14.98 3.40
C ILE A 342 34.88 -15.95 3.43
N SER A 343 34.62 -17.21 3.06
CA SER A 343 35.70 -18.13 2.78
C SER A 343 36.36 -17.59 1.53
N THR A 344 37.47 -16.88 1.72
CA THR A 344 38.39 -16.52 0.64
C THR A 344 38.95 -17.83 0.09
N SER A 345 38.23 -18.45 -0.85
CA SER A 345 38.81 -19.50 -1.66
C SER A 345 39.94 -18.85 -2.45
N THR A 346 41.16 -19.15 -2.03
CA THR A 346 42.36 -18.81 -2.76
C THR A 346 42.27 -19.59 -4.07
N GLN A 347 41.81 -18.95 -5.14
CA GLN A 347 41.86 -19.54 -6.46
C GLN A 347 43.33 -19.81 -6.78
N THR A 348 43.69 -21.09 -6.79
CA THR A 348 44.92 -21.55 -7.41
C THR A 348 44.82 -21.21 -8.90
N PRO A 349 45.85 -20.61 -9.53
CA PRO A 349 45.78 -20.26 -10.94
C PRO A 349 45.45 -21.49 -11.77
N ALA A 350 44.39 -21.40 -12.58
CA ALA A 350 44.00 -22.46 -13.49
C ALA A 350 45.12 -22.71 -14.51
N GLU A 351 45.52 -23.97 -14.62
CA GLU A 351 46.44 -24.44 -15.65
C GLU A 351 45.77 -24.29 -17.02
N THR A 352 46.43 -23.53 -17.90
CA THR A 352 45.95 -23.19 -19.25
C THR A 352 45.73 -24.45 -20.08
N ALA A 353 44.46 -24.84 -20.29
CA ALA A 353 44.11 -25.87 -21.27
C ALA A 353 44.31 -25.32 -22.69
N LYS A 354 45.17 -26.00 -23.47
CA LYS A 354 45.38 -25.73 -24.91
C LYS A 354 44.05 -25.86 -25.68
N ALA A 355 43.72 -24.84 -26.45
CA ALA A 355 42.63 -24.88 -27.42
C ALA A 355 42.91 -25.91 -28.54
N PRO A 356 41.91 -26.66 -29.03
CA PRO A 356 42.07 -27.48 -30.21
C PRO A 356 42.09 -26.61 -31.48
N ALA A 357 42.95 -26.99 -32.42
CA ALA A 357 43.13 -26.33 -33.71
C ALA A 357 41.84 -26.43 -34.55
N PHE A 358 41.38 -25.27 -35.02
CA PHE A 358 40.24 -25.13 -35.93
C PHE A 358 40.80 -24.93 -37.34
N GLU A 359 40.87 -26.00 -38.13
CA GLU A 359 41.00 -25.90 -39.59
C GLU A 359 39.94 -26.75 -40.29
N ALA A 360 39.43 -26.17 -41.37
CA ALA A 360 38.62 -26.77 -42.44
C ALA A 360 37.17 -27.18 -42.10
N LEU A 361 36.22 -26.26 -42.33
CA LEU A 361 35.19 -26.47 -43.37
C LEU A 361 34.46 -25.15 -43.70
N LEU A 362 34.97 -24.43 -44.69
CA LEU A 362 34.30 -23.27 -45.29
C LEU A 362 34.02 -23.61 -46.75
N ALA A 363 33.07 -24.50 -46.99
CA ALA A 363 32.45 -24.71 -48.31
C ALA A 363 31.32 -25.76 -48.17
N ILE A 364 30.09 -25.31 -47.91
CA ILE A 364 28.79 -25.88 -48.33
C ILE A 364 27.76 -24.99 -47.62
N LEU A 365 27.46 -23.82 -48.18
CA LEU A 365 26.24 -23.04 -47.90
C LEU A 365 26.10 -21.78 -48.80
N ALA A 366 27.14 -21.43 -49.57
CA ALA A 366 27.09 -20.34 -50.54
C ALA A 366 26.82 -20.77 -52.01
N LEU A 367 26.30 -21.99 -52.24
CA LEU A 367 25.94 -22.46 -53.60
C LEU A 367 24.46 -22.87 -53.77
N LEU A 368 23.56 -22.39 -52.89
CA LEU A 368 22.11 -22.62 -52.98
C LEU A 368 21.28 -21.36 -53.24
N ALA A 369 21.91 -20.19 -53.39
CA ALA A 369 21.22 -18.91 -53.65
C ALA A 369 21.38 -18.37 -55.09
N ALA A 370 21.96 -19.12 -56.04
CA ALA A 370 22.20 -18.62 -57.40
C ALA A 370 21.76 -19.57 -58.54
N LEU A 371 20.80 -20.47 -58.29
CA LEU A 371 20.20 -21.31 -59.34
C LEU A 371 18.67 -21.23 -59.44
N LEU A 372 18.03 -20.27 -58.75
CA LEU A 372 16.60 -19.96 -58.89
C LEU A 372 16.30 -18.69 -59.72
N VAL A 373 17.26 -18.19 -60.49
CA VAL A 373 17.03 -17.15 -61.50
C VAL A 373 17.77 -17.46 -62.81
N LYS A 374 17.28 -18.43 -63.59
CA LYS A 374 17.03 -18.30 -65.04
C LYS A 374 16.64 -19.63 -65.71
N ARG A 375 15.46 -19.59 -66.33
CA ARG A 375 14.86 -20.48 -67.35
C ARG A 375 14.08 -21.67 -66.75
N ARG A 376 12.74 -21.65 -66.73
CA ARG A 376 11.76 -21.04 -67.66
C ARG A 376 10.64 -20.31 -66.93
#